data_AF-A0A0F6WR58-F1
#
_entry.id   AF-A0A0F6WR58-F1
#
_cell.length_a   1.000
_cell.length_b   1.000
_cell.length_c   1.000
_cell.angle_alpha   90.00
_cell.angle_beta   90.00
_cell.angle_gamma   90.00
#
_symmetry.space_group_name_H-M   'P 1'
#
loop_
_entity.id
_entity.type
_entity.pdbx_description
1 polymer ?
#
loop_
_entity_poly.entity_id
_entity_poly.type
_entity_poly.pdbx_seq_one_letter_code
_entity_poly.pdbx_strand_id
1 'polypeptide(L)'
;MELDFADLGFDLRDWWRPDGGASRMTTRRVLLIVSGLAKTTSRFWCVVLGTDPLSDDQWLLSDIYAATTGKAHPIRTRKADREQRQRIAEKKARIQRREKRRNRYRNL
;
A
#
# COMPACT_ATOMS: atom_id res chain seq x y z
N MET A 1 -4.98 4.60 4.35
CA MET A 1 -5.20 5.95 4.89
C MET A 1 -6.50 5.99 5.68
N GLU A 2 -7.67 5.86 5.06
CA GLU A 2 -8.98 5.91 5.78
C GLU A 2 -9.08 4.91 6.94
N LEU A 3 -8.54 3.70 6.78
CA LEU A 3 -8.53 2.67 7.83
C LEU A 3 -7.76 3.09 9.09
N ASP A 4 -6.70 3.90 8.99
CA ASP A 4 -5.95 4.33 10.18
C ASP A 4 -6.74 5.35 11.01
N PHE A 5 -7.53 6.20 10.34
CA PHE A 5 -8.43 7.13 11.03
C PHE A 5 -9.58 6.37 11.68
N ALA A 6 -10.14 5.38 10.97
CA ALA A 6 -11.18 4.51 11.51
C ALA A 6 -10.71 3.73 12.74
N ASP A 7 -9.49 3.19 12.73
CA ASP A 7 -8.88 2.49 13.88
C ASP A 7 -8.74 3.41 15.11
N LEU A 8 -8.59 4.72 14.89
CA LEU A 8 -8.56 5.76 15.93
C LEU A 8 -9.95 6.31 16.29
N GLY A 9 -11.02 5.79 15.69
CA GLY A 9 -12.40 6.24 15.93
C GLY A 9 -12.80 7.53 15.22
N PHE A 10 -12.02 7.97 14.23
CA PHE A 10 -12.29 9.16 13.45
C PHE A 10 -12.86 8.83 12.08
N ASP A 11 -14.00 9.45 11.72
CA ASP A 11 -14.50 9.41 10.35
C ASP A 11 -13.81 10.51 9.53
N LEU A 12 -13.09 10.13 8.47
CA LEU A 12 -12.46 11.11 7.59
C LEU A 12 -13.49 11.93 6.79
N ARG A 13 -14.70 11.38 6.59
CA ARG A 13 -15.79 12.05 5.86
C ARG A 13 -16.33 13.26 6.61
N ASP A 14 -16.19 13.26 7.92
CA ASP A 14 -16.59 14.37 8.79
C ASP A 14 -15.89 15.68 8.40
N TRP A 15 -14.70 15.61 7.78
CA TRP A 15 -14.01 16.77 7.20
C TRP A 15 -14.89 17.59 6.25
N TRP A 16 -15.73 16.93 5.47
CA TRP A 16 -16.57 17.57 4.44
C TRP A 16 -17.93 18.00 4.97
N ARG A 17 -18.24 17.70 6.25
CA ARG A 17 -19.49 18.08 6.89
C ARG A 17 -19.35 19.49 7.51
N PRO A 18 -20.46 20.25 7.62
CA PRO A 18 -20.49 21.46 8.42
C PRO A 18 -19.92 21.20 9.83
N ASP A 19 -19.10 22.14 10.32
CA ASP A 19 -18.39 22.08 11.61
C ASP A 19 -17.47 20.86 11.81
N GLY A 20 -17.14 20.15 10.72
CA GLY A 20 -16.31 18.96 10.79
C GLY A 20 -17.04 17.74 11.35
N GLY A 21 -18.38 17.69 11.27
CA GLY A 21 -19.17 16.52 11.69
C GLY A 21 -19.04 16.15 13.17
N ALA A 22 -19.34 14.89 13.51
CA ALA A 22 -19.32 14.40 14.89
C ALA A 22 -17.90 14.43 15.49
N SER A 23 -16.89 14.16 14.65
CA SER A 23 -15.47 14.17 15.01
C SER A 23 -14.90 15.59 15.15
N ARG A 24 -15.64 16.63 14.73
CA ARG A 24 -15.19 18.03 14.60
C ARG A 24 -13.84 18.09 13.88
N MET A 25 -13.78 17.43 12.74
CA MET A 25 -12.57 17.23 11.97
C MET A 25 -12.19 18.52 11.24
N THR A 26 -10.97 18.99 11.46
CA THR A 26 -10.41 20.18 10.80
C THR A 26 -9.06 19.86 10.20
N THR A 27 -8.57 20.71 9.29
CA THR A 27 -7.23 20.61 8.71
C THR A 27 -6.14 20.46 9.77
N ARG A 28 -6.21 21.29 10.81
CA ARG A 28 -5.26 21.21 11.92
C ARG A 28 -5.32 19.87 12.64
N ARG A 29 -6.52 19.33 12.89
CA ARG A 29 -6.68 18.05 13.59
C ARG A 29 -6.17 16.87 12.78
N VAL A 30 -6.44 16.81 11.47
CA VAL A 30 -5.89 15.74 10.64
C VAL A 30 -4.37 15.81 10.59
N LEU A 31 -3.80 17.01 10.44
CA LEU A 31 -2.34 17.17 10.47
C LEU A 31 -1.74 16.65 11.78
N LEU A 32 -2.38 16.95 12.92
CA LEU A 32 -1.94 16.45 14.22
C LEU A 32 -2.07 14.92 14.32
N ILE A 33 -3.20 14.34 13.88
CA ILE A 33 -3.41 12.89 13.88
C ILE A 33 -2.33 12.22 13.03
N VAL A 34 -2.14 12.67 11.79
CA VAL A 34 -1.14 12.13 10.86
C VAL A 34 0.27 12.24 11.42
N SER A 35 0.61 13.37 12.08
CA SER A 35 1.92 13.56 12.69
C SER A 35 2.19 12.59 13.84
N GLY A 36 1.15 12.10 14.52
CA GLY A 36 1.26 11.12 15.59
C GLY A 36 1.21 9.66 15.14
N LEU A 37 0.90 9.38 13.87
CA LEU A 37 0.87 8.01 13.35
C LEU A 37 2.29 7.42 13.25
N ALA A 38 2.45 6.18 13.70
CA ALA A 38 3.72 5.46 13.63
C ALA A 38 4.14 5.19 12.18
N LYS A 39 5.36 5.55 11.80
CA LYS A 39 5.83 5.50 10.40
C LYS A 39 5.95 4.08 9.83
N THR A 40 6.19 3.09 10.68
CA THR A 40 6.47 1.69 10.31
C THR A 40 5.20 0.84 10.17
N THR A 41 4.16 1.18 10.93
CA THR A 41 2.93 0.38 11.06
C THR A 41 1.70 1.07 10.49
N SER A 42 1.66 2.41 10.49
CA SER A 42 0.54 3.15 9.91
C SER A 42 0.46 2.92 8.41
N ARG A 43 -0.73 2.56 7.94
CA ARG A 43 -1.02 2.39 6.51
C ARG A 43 -0.86 3.71 5.75
N PHE A 44 -1.12 4.86 6.36
CA PHE A 44 -0.86 6.17 5.78
C PHE A 44 0.62 6.33 5.44
N TRP A 45 1.49 6.23 6.46
CA TRP A 45 2.93 6.45 6.26
C TRP A 45 3.55 5.39 5.38
N CYS A 46 3.11 4.13 5.48
CA CYS A 46 3.59 3.06 4.60
C CYS A 46 3.25 3.33 3.12
N VAL A 47 2.07 3.87 2.83
CA VAL A 47 1.74 4.29 1.46
C VAL A 47 2.62 5.45 1.01
N VAL A 48 2.82 6.47 1.85
CA VAL A 48 3.65 7.65 1.54
C VAL A 48 5.12 7.26 1.31
N LEU A 49 5.65 6.36 2.12
CA LEU A 49 7.04 5.89 2.06
C LEU A 49 7.24 4.75 1.05
N GLY A 50 6.16 4.25 0.44
CA GLY A 50 6.22 3.13 -0.49
C GLY A 50 6.47 1.77 0.16
N THR A 51 6.51 1.68 1.48
CA THR A 51 6.79 0.45 2.25
C THR A 51 5.52 -0.36 2.55
N ASP A 52 5.69 -1.61 2.97
CA ASP A 52 4.61 -2.42 3.53
C ASP A 52 4.46 -2.13 5.03
N PRO A 53 3.22 -2.08 5.57
CA PRO A 53 2.99 -1.97 7.00
C PRO A 53 3.40 -3.28 7.68
N LEU A 54 4.43 -3.20 8.50
CA LEU A 54 4.96 -4.34 9.27
C LEU A 54 5.01 -3.93 10.75
N SER A 55 4.80 -4.89 11.64
CA SER A 55 5.03 -4.64 13.08
C SER A 55 6.51 -4.36 13.34
N ASP A 56 6.80 -3.69 14.44
CA ASP A 56 8.19 -3.39 14.81
C ASP A 56 9.00 -4.67 15.01
N ASP A 57 8.40 -5.74 15.54
CA ASP A 57 9.02 -7.07 15.62
C ASP A 57 9.36 -7.65 14.25
N GLN A 58 8.47 -7.48 13.26
CA GLN A 58 8.73 -7.92 11.88
C GLN A 58 9.85 -7.11 11.23
N TRP A 59 9.93 -5.81 11.51
CA TRP A 59 11.05 -4.97 11.11
C TRP A 59 12.35 -5.49 11.69
N LEU A 60 12.41 -5.69 13.01
CA LEU A 60 13.59 -6.20 13.70
C LEU A 60 14.03 -7.57 13.19
N LEU A 61 13.11 -8.52 13.06
CA LEU A 61 13.41 -9.86 12.54
C LEU A 61 13.91 -9.82 11.09
N SER A 62 13.36 -8.92 10.27
CA SER A 62 13.82 -8.75 8.89
C SER A 62 15.21 -8.13 8.80
N ASP A 63 15.58 -7.27 9.76
CA ASP A 63 16.93 -6.72 9.89
C ASP A 63 17.93 -7.78 10.33
N ILE A 64 17.58 -8.60 11.33
CA ILE A 64 18.41 -9.73 11.78
C ILE A 64 18.65 -10.71 10.63
N TYR A 65 17.61 -11.04 9.86
CA TYR A 65 17.75 -11.88 8.68
C TYR A 65 18.70 -11.26 7.64
N ALA A 66 18.57 -9.96 7.37
CA ALA A 66 19.43 -9.30 6.40
C ALA A 66 20.89 -9.26 6.86
N ALA A 67 21.13 -9.00 8.15
CA ALA A 67 22.46 -9.00 8.74
C ALA A 67 23.12 -10.41 8.70
N THR A 68 22.34 -11.47 8.90
CA THR A 68 22.86 -12.85 8.95
C THR A 68 23.04 -13.48 7.57
N THR A 69 22.20 -13.15 6.59
CA THR A 69 22.21 -13.77 5.26
C THR A 69 22.83 -12.89 4.17
N GLY A 70 23.03 -11.60 4.44
CA GLY A 70 23.44 -10.60 3.45
C GLY A 70 22.37 -10.29 2.39
N LYS A 71 21.14 -10.79 2.55
CA LYS A 71 20.03 -10.62 1.60
C LYS A 71 18.83 -9.96 2.28
N ALA A 72 18.11 -9.10 1.55
CA ALA A 72 16.87 -8.52 2.07
C ALA A 72 15.84 -9.64 2.36
N HIS A 73 15.17 -9.56 3.51
CA HIS A 73 14.13 -10.52 3.84
C HIS A 73 12.96 -10.41 2.84
N PRO A 74 12.38 -11.53 2.35
CA PRO A 74 11.30 -11.50 1.36
C PRO A 74 10.11 -10.63 1.75
N ILE A 75 9.83 -10.49 3.06
CA ILE A 75 8.74 -9.65 3.55
C ILE A 75 8.89 -8.18 3.14
N ARG A 76 10.13 -7.69 2.97
CA ARG A 76 10.42 -6.31 2.54
C ARG A 76 10.26 -6.09 1.04
N THR A 77 10.36 -7.16 0.24
CA THR A 77 10.25 -7.08 -1.22
C THR A 77 8.86 -7.46 -1.73
N ARG A 78 7.97 -7.97 -0.86
CA ARG A 78 6.63 -8.47 -1.21
C ARG A 78 5.84 -7.54 -2.12
N LYS A 79 5.80 -6.24 -1.82
CA LYS A 79 5.09 -5.26 -2.65
C LYS A 79 5.70 -5.13 -4.06
N ALA A 80 7.02 -4.94 -4.14
CA ALA A 80 7.74 -4.85 -5.41
C ALA A 80 7.56 -6.13 -6.23
N ASP A 81 7.65 -7.30 -5.58
CA ASP A 81 7.44 -8.60 -6.20
C ASP A 81 6.01 -8.76 -6.73
N ARG A 82 5.01 -8.29 -5.96
CA ARG A 82 3.59 -8.31 -6.37
C ARG A 82 3.35 -7.40 -7.58
N GLU A 83 3.87 -6.17 -7.55
CA GLU A 83 3.74 -5.23 -8.67
C GLU A 83 4.43 -5.77 -9.93
N GLN A 84 5.62 -6.37 -9.78
CA GLN A 84 6.33 -6.98 -10.90
C GLN A 84 5.56 -8.17 -11.48
N ARG A 85 4.97 -9.03 -10.63
CA ARG A 85 4.11 -10.15 -11.07
C ARG A 85 2.88 -9.65 -11.83
N GLN A 86 2.23 -8.59 -11.34
CA GLN A 86 1.08 -7.99 -12.01
C GLN A 86 1.46 -7.43 -13.39
N ARG A 87 2.56 -6.68 -13.50
CA ARG A 87 3.06 -6.15 -14.79
C ARG A 87 3.37 -7.26 -15.79
N ILE A 88 3.96 -8.37 -15.33
CA ILE A 88 4.24 -9.53 -16.19
C ILE A 88 2.93 -10.17 -16.65
N ALA A 89 1.96 -10.36 -15.76
CA ALA A 89 0.66 -10.93 -16.08
C ALA A 89 -0.11 -10.09 -17.11
N GLU A 90 -0.13 -8.76 -16.93
CA GLU A 90 -0.74 -7.83 -17.88
C GLU A 90 -0.09 -7.88 -19.26
N LYS A 91 1.25 -7.89 -19.32
CA LYS A 91 1.99 -8.02 -20.58
C LYS A 91 1.65 -9.33 -21.29
N LYS A 92 1.64 -10.46 -20.56
CA LYS A 92 1.25 -11.77 -21.10
C LYS A 92 -0.19 -11.76 -21.62
N ALA A 93 -1.13 -11.22 -20.85
CA ALA A 93 -2.53 -11.11 -21.25
C ALA A 93 -2.69 -10.26 -22.54
N ARG A 94 -1.94 -9.18 -22.67
CA ARG A 94 -1.95 -8.33 -23.87
C ARG A 94 -1.44 -9.06 -25.11
N ILE A 95 -0.35 -9.83 -24.97
CA ILE A 95 0.22 -10.64 -26.06
C ILE A 95 -0.80 -11.70 -26.52
N GLN A 96 -1.38 -12.45 -25.58
CA GLN A 96 -2.38 -13.48 -25.90
C GLN A 96 -3.60 -12.90 -26.61
N ARG A 97 -4.09 -11.72 -26.19
CA ARG A 97 -5.20 -11.03 -26.89
C ARG A 97 -4.82 -10.67 -28.33
N ARG A 98 -3.58 -10.22 -28.55
CA ARG A 98 -3.06 -9.86 -29.89
C ARG A 98 -2.89 -11.09 -30.79
N GLU A 99 -2.37 -12.19 -30.26
CA GLU A 99 -2.23 -13.47 -30.97
C GLU A 99 -3.58 -14.07 -31.35
N LYS A 100 -4.55 -14.10 -30.42
CA LYS A 100 -5.93 -14.53 -30.71
C LYS A 100 -6.55 -13.70 -31.84
N ARG A 101 -6.33 -12.38 -31.84
CA ARG A 101 -6.77 -11.50 -32.94
C ARG A 101 -6.09 -11.86 -34.25
N ARG A 102 -4.76 -12.02 -34.27
CA ARG A 102 -4.01 -12.39 -35.48
C ARG A 102 -4.47 -13.73 -36.06
N ASN A 103 -4.66 -14.76 -35.23
CA ASN A 103 -5.13 -16.07 -35.68
C ASN A 103 -6.55 -16.00 -36.26
N ARG A 104 -7.42 -15.14 -35.72
CA ARG A 104 -8.76 -14.93 -36.28
C ARG A 104 -8.73 -14.29 -37.67
N TYR A 105 -7.81 -13.37 -37.94
CA TYR A 105 -7.64 -12.77 -39.28
C TYR A 105 -6.87 -13.66 -40.28
N ARG A 106 -6.15 -14.68 -39.81
CA ARG A 106 -5.38 -15.60 -40.65
C ARG A 106 -6.18 -16.79 -41.17
N ASN A 107 -7.33 -17.06 -40.54
CA ASN A 107 -8.28 -18.12 -40.88
C ASN A 107 -9.54 -17.59 -41.59
N LEU A 108 -9.50 -16.32 -42.04
CA LEU A 108 -10.44 -15.69 -42.97
C LEU A 108 -9.71 -15.54 -44.30
#